data_AF-A0A9E2U5Q7-F1
#
_entry.id   AF-A0A9E2U5Q7-F1
#
_cell.length_a   1.000
_cell.length_b   1.000
_cell.length_c   1.000
_cell.angle_alpha   90.00
_cell.angle_beta   90.00
_cell.angle_gamma   90.00
#
_symmetry.space_group_name_H-M   'P 1'
#
loop_
_entity.id
_entity.type
_entity.pdbx_description
1 polymer ?
#
loop_
_entity_poly.entity_id
_entity_poly.type
_entity_poly.pdbx_seq_one_letter_code
_entity_poly.pdbx_strand_id
1 'polypeptide(L)'
;MTAEISASLVKELRERTGAGMMDCKQALQETNGDIDAAIVALREKGMASAAKRAGRETTEGKVGYRLADDAKKGTMVAVGCETEPVSNNDEFLAYAKGVLDAVDANGIDAAGGLDEQRVELAGKLGENIVVVGAARFEAVNGGLVAAYVHPPANKLGVLLQVRGGDAEFARKLAMHISWSNPQWIAREDAPADIVAAEREIYANSDEVQSKPEQAREKIVDGMLNKRFFGVNVLLEQEWIHDSSKTVGQALADAGAEVLEFQRFSVAG
;
A
#
# COMPACT_ATOMS: atom_id res chain seq x y z
N MET A 1 -44.75 1.12 24.18
CA MET A 1 -45.40 1.19 22.85
C MET A 1 -44.31 1.55 21.88
N THR A 2 -43.93 0.66 20.97
CA THR A 2 -42.97 0.98 19.90
C THR A 2 -43.64 1.95 18.93
N ALA A 3 -43.00 3.09 18.66
CA ALA A 3 -43.48 4.04 17.63
C ALA A 3 -43.59 3.31 16.28
N GLU A 4 -44.70 3.49 15.57
CA GLU A 4 -44.90 2.91 14.25
C GLU A 4 -44.06 3.70 13.24
N ILE A 5 -42.90 3.14 12.88
CA ILE A 5 -41.95 3.80 11.96
C ILE A 5 -42.41 3.60 10.52
N SER A 6 -42.74 4.69 9.84
CA SER A 6 -43.17 4.68 8.44
C SER A 6 -42.01 4.38 7.49
N ALA A 7 -42.31 3.71 6.37
CA ALA A 7 -41.30 3.38 5.35
C ALA A 7 -40.66 4.65 4.73
N SER A 8 -41.40 5.76 4.64
CA SER A 8 -40.88 7.04 4.18
C SER A 8 -39.82 7.61 5.12
N LEU A 9 -40.03 7.48 6.44
CA LEU A 9 -39.09 7.98 7.44
C LEU A 9 -37.79 7.18 7.43
N VAL A 10 -37.88 5.85 7.27
CA VAL A 10 -36.70 4.99 7.08
C VAL A 10 -35.95 5.36 5.81
N LYS A 11 -36.67 5.61 4.71
CA LYS A 11 -36.07 6.03 3.44
C LYS A 11 -35.35 7.38 3.58
N GLU A 12 -35.96 8.36 4.22
CA GLU A 12 -35.36 9.68 4.47
C GLU A 12 -34.06 9.56 5.29
N LEU A 13 -34.10 8.83 6.42
CA LEU A 13 -32.91 8.61 7.23
C LEU A 13 -31.80 7.90 6.44
N ARG A 14 -32.17 6.91 5.61
CA ARG A 14 -31.22 6.21 4.74
C ARG A 14 -30.63 7.14 3.68
N GLU A 15 -31.41 8.04 3.10
CA GLU A 15 -30.89 9.01 2.12
C GLU A 15 -29.93 10.02 2.77
N ARG A 16 -30.20 10.42 4.03
CA ARG A 16 -29.33 11.34 4.79
C ARG A 16 -28.04 10.70 5.30
N THR A 17 -28.04 9.42 5.63
CA THR A 17 -26.90 8.74 6.30
C THR A 17 -26.20 7.72 5.42
N GLY A 18 -26.90 7.16 4.43
CA GLY A 18 -26.47 6.02 3.62
C GLY A 18 -26.36 4.70 4.38
N ALA A 19 -26.87 4.61 5.61
CA ALA A 19 -26.84 3.38 6.42
C ALA A 19 -27.78 2.28 5.87
N GLY A 20 -27.59 1.05 6.35
CA GLY A 20 -28.43 -0.10 5.99
C GLY A 20 -29.91 0.13 6.34
N MET A 21 -30.83 -0.39 5.51
CA MET A 21 -32.27 -0.18 5.67
C MET A 21 -32.78 -0.61 7.06
N MET A 22 -32.31 -1.77 7.55
CA MET A 22 -32.71 -2.27 8.86
C MET A 22 -32.07 -1.50 10.00
N ASP A 23 -30.83 -1.02 9.85
CA ASP A 23 -30.19 -0.17 10.84
C ASP A 23 -30.94 1.16 10.98
N CYS A 24 -31.34 1.78 9.86
CA CYS A 24 -32.17 3.00 9.87
C CYS A 24 -33.50 2.76 10.59
N LYS A 25 -34.16 1.62 10.30
CA LYS A 25 -35.43 1.27 10.95
C LYS A 25 -35.26 1.07 12.46
N GLN A 26 -34.22 0.34 12.88
CA GLN A 26 -33.96 0.11 14.31
C GLN A 26 -33.61 1.41 15.04
N ALA A 27 -32.75 2.25 14.45
CA ALA A 27 -32.40 3.53 15.05
C ALA A 27 -33.63 4.42 15.25
N LEU A 28 -34.51 4.52 14.24
CA LEU A 28 -35.78 5.25 14.37
C LEU A 28 -36.70 4.64 15.43
N GLN A 29 -36.71 3.31 15.60
CA GLN A 29 -37.50 2.67 16.67
C GLN A 29 -36.96 3.03 18.06
N GLU A 30 -35.64 3.05 18.23
CA GLU A 30 -34.96 3.39 19.49
C GLU A 30 -35.11 4.87 19.84
N THR A 31 -35.18 5.75 18.84
CA THR A 31 -35.33 7.20 19.01
C THR A 31 -36.77 7.69 18.85
N ASN A 32 -37.75 6.78 18.83
CA ASN A 32 -39.18 7.10 18.68
C ASN A 32 -39.51 7.94 17.44
N GLY A 33 -38.79 7.73 16.33
CA GLY A 33 -38.99 8.42 15.05
C GLY A 33 -38.27 9.76 14.93
N ASP A 34 -37.49 10.16 15.94
CA ASP A 34 -36.64 11.36 15.84
C ASP A 34 -35.46 11.08 14.91
N ILE A 35 -35.43 11.76 13.76
CA ILE A 35 -34.41 11.59 12.72
C ILE A 35 -33.05 12.07 13.21
N ASP A 36 -32.96 13.22 13.87
CA ASP A 36 -31.67 13.78 14.26
C ASP A 36 -31.06 12.95 15.39
N ALA A 37 -31.88 12.48 16.34
CA ALA A 37 -31.45 11.50 17.33
C ALA A 37 -31.05 10.16 16.67
N ALA A 38 -31.78 9.70 15.66
CA ALA A 38 -31.45 8.46 14.96
C ALA A 38 -30.11 8.55 14.19
N ILE A 39 -29.79 9.72 13.64
CA ILE A 39 -28.49 9.98 13.00
C ILE A 39 -27.36 9.84 14.02
N VAL A 40 -27.51 10.43 15.21
CA VAL A 40 -26.51 10.30 16.28
C VAL A 40 -26.34 8.84 16.69
N ALA A 41 -27.45 8.12 16.92
CA ALA A 41 -27.42 6.70 17.30
C ALA A 41 -26.75 5.82 16.22
N LEU A 42 -27.03 6.08 14.94
CA LEU A 42 -26.39 5.38 13.82
C LEU A 42 -24.88 5.66 13.77
N ARG A 43 -24.45 6.90 14.04
CA ARG A 43 -23.03 7.26 14.08
C ARG A 43 -22.30 6.51 15.20
N GLU A 44 -22.86 6.51 16.41
CA GLU A 44 -22.30 5.77 17.55
C GLU A 44 -22.20 4.27 17.27
N LYS A 45 -23.25 3.68 16.69
CA LYS A 45 -23.27 2.27 16.27
C LYS A 45 -22.24 1.99 15.17
N GLY A 46 -22.10 2.90 14.22
CA GLY A 46 -21.11 2.85 13.14
C GLY A 46 -19.70 2.79 13.72
N MET A 47 -19.34 3.72 14.61
CA MET A 47 -18.05 3.75 15.29
C MET A 47 -17.77 2.46 16.07
N ALA A 48 -18.74 1.97 16.82
CA ALA A 48 -18.60 0.71 17.57
C ALA A 48 -18.41 -0.51 16.64
N SER A 49 -19.07 -0.52 15.47
CA SER A 49 -18.92 -1.60 14.50
C SER A 49 -17.57 -1.56 13.78
N ALA A 50 -17.11 -0.36 13.39
CA ALA A 50 -15.77 -0.16 12.83
C ALA A 50 -14.67 -0.60 13.82
N ALA A 51 -14.79 -0.24 15.09
CA ALA A 51 -13.85 -0.66 16.13
C ALA A 51 -13.76 -2.19 16.27
N LYS A 52 -14.89 -2.91 16.15
CA LYS A 52 -14.92 -4.38 16.16
C LYS A 52 -14.27 -5.00 14.92
N ARG A 53 -14.19 -4.27 13.81
CA ARG A 53 -13.63 -4.72 12.53
C ARG A 53 -12.17 -4.31 12.31
N ALA A 54 -11.63 -3.38 13.10
CA ALA A 54 -10.30 -2.82 12.90
C ALA A 54 -9.16 -3.86 12.83
N GLY A 55 -9.33 -5.02 13.48
CA GLY A 55 -8.36 -6.13 13.46
C GLY A 55 -8.53 -7.13 12.31
N ARG A 56 -9.51 -6.93 11.42
CA ARG A 56 -9.70 -7.81 10.26
C ARG A 56 -8.67 -7.50 9.19
N GLU A 57 -8.17 -8.55 8.55
CA GLU A 57 -7.24 -8.42 7.43
C GLU A 57 -7.91 -7.72 6.23
N THR A 58 -7.17 -6.84 5.58
CA THR A 58 -7.58 -6.19 4.33
C THR A 58 -6.73 -6.75 3.19
N THR A 59 -7.33 -7.51 2.28
CA THR A 59 -6.67 -8.14 1.12
C THR A 59 -7.04 -7.48 -0.21
N GLU A 60 -7.85 -6.42 -0.14
CA GLU A 60 -8.36 -5.64 -1.26
C GLU A 60 -8.08 -4.15 -1.03
N GLY A 61 -8.23 -3.32 -2.07
CA GLY A 61 -8.04 -1.88 -1.94
C GLY A 61 -7.56 -1.18 -3.20
N LYS A 62 -7.06 0.05 -3.04
CA LYS A 62 -6.46 0.85 -4.12
C LYS A 62 -5.19 1.55 -3.67
N VAL A 63 -4.24 1.64 -4.59
CA VAL A 63 -3.05 2.47 -4.53
C VAL A 63 -3.23 3.60 -5.53
N GLY A 64 -3.08 4.84 -5.06
CA GLY A 64 -3.17 6.05 -5.88
C GLY A 64 -1.90 6.87 -5.76
N TYR A 65 -1.58 7.65 -6.78
CA TYR A 65 -0.42 8.53 -6.76
C TYR A 65 -0.69 9.86 -7.46
N ARG A 66 0.16 10.85 -7.17
CA ARG A 66 0.28 12.13 -7.87
C ARG A 66 1.75 12.41 -8.14
N LEU A 67 2.05 12.88 -9.34
CA LEU A 67 3.36 13.44 -9.69
C LEU A 67 3.14 14.91 -10.08
N ALA A 68 4.05 15.78 -9.65
CA ALA A 68 4.11 17.14 -10.17
C ALA A 68 4.61 17.15 -11.62
N ASP A 69 4.18 18.14 -12.41
CA ASP A 69 4.51 18.24 -13.84
C ASP A 69 6.03 18.34 -14.10
N ASP A 70 6.78 18.90 -13.15
CA ASP A 70 8.24 19.04 -13.19
C ASP A 70 8.98 17.79 -12.66
N ALA A 71 8.24 16.75 -12.26
CA ALA A 71 8.73 15.54 -11.61
C ALA A 71 9.57 15.81 -10.35
N LYS A 72 9.41 16.97 -9.70
CA LYS A 72 10.14 17.31 -8.46
C LYS A 72 9.42 16.90 -7.19
N LYS A 73 8.14 16.55 -7.28
CA LYS A 73 7.36 16.02 -6.17
C LYS A 73 6.54 14.84 -6.62
N GLY A 74 6.45 13.83 -5.77
CA GLY A 74 5.50 12.74 -5.94
C GLY A 74 4.92 12.29 -4.62
N THR A 75 3.67 11.83 -4.66
CA THR A 75 2.95 11.32 -3.50
C THR A 75 2.25 10.03 -3.90
N MET A 76 2.25 9.05 -3.00
CA MET A 76 1.55 7.79 -3.17
C MET A 76 0.85 7.43 -1.86
N VAL A 77 -0.36 6.89 -1.97
CA VAL A 77 -1.12 6.36 -0.83
C VAL A 77 -1.71 5.01 -1.19
N ALA A 78 -1.78 4.13 -0.20
CA ALA A 78 -2.38 2.81 -0.29
C ALA A 78 -3.50 2.70 0.74
N VAL A 79 -4.71 2.41 0.30
CA VAL A 79 -5.89 2.23 1.16
C VAL A 79 -6.45 0.83 0.93
N GLY A 80 -6.58 0.07 2.00
CA GLY A 80 -7.07 -1.30 2.02
C GLY A 80 -8.52 -1.41 2.50
N CYS A 81 -9.22 -2.43 2.02
CA CYS A 81 -10.51 -2.91 2.48
C CYS A 81 -10.59 -4.45 2.45
N GLU A 82 -11.72 -5.03 2.84
CA GLU A 82 -11.89 -6.48 2.90
C GLU A 82 -12.23 -7.07 1.52
N THR A 83 -13.01 -6.35 0.68
CA THR A 83 -13.51 -6.92 -0.59
C THR A 83 -13.37 -6.00 -1.81
N GLU A 84 -13.37 -6.60 -3.00
CA GLU A 84 -13.29 -5.90 -4.29
C GLU A 84 -14.50 -4.98 -4.57
N PRO A 85 -15.76 -5.36 -4.26
CA PRO A 85 -16.88 -4.44 -4.40
C PRO A 85 -16.72 -3.13 -3.61
N VAL A 86 -16.13 -3.19 -2.41
CA VAL A 86 -15.83 -1.99 -1.61
C VAL A 86 -14.67 -1.20 -2.19
N SER A 87 -13.60 -1.86 -2.67
CA SER A 87 -12.46 -1.15 -3.28
C SER A 87 -12.81 -0.38 -4.56
N ASN A 88 -13.91 -0.76 -5.23
CA ASN A 88 -14.45 -0.08 -6.40
C ASN A 88 -15.67 0.82 -6.10
N ASN A 89 -16.04 0.99 -4.82
CA ASN A 89 -17.14 1.87 -4.41
C ASN A 89 -16.72 3.35 -4.51
N ASP A 90 -17.61 4.22 -5.01
CA ASP A 90 -17.31 5.65 -5.21
C ASP A 90 -16.90 6.39 -3.92
N GLU A 91 -17.48 6.04 -2.78
CA GLU A 91 -17.16 6.67 -1.49
C GLU A 91 -15.79 6.22 -0.97
N PHE A 92 -15.43 4.95 -1.20
CA PHE A 92 -14.09 4.44 -0.93
C PHE A 92 -13.04 5.15 -1.81
N LEU A 93 -13.32 5.28 -3.11
CA LEU A 93 -12.44 5.98 -4.05
C LEU A 93 -12.29 7.47 -3.68
N ALA A 94 -13.40 8.12 -3.28
CA ALA A 94 -13.38 9.50 -2.82
C ALA A 94 -12.55 9.67 -1.55
N TYR A 95 -12.70 8.76 -0.58
CA TYR A 95 -11.87 8.75 0.63
C TYR A 95 -10.39 8.55 0.30
N ALA A 96 -10.04 7.54 -0.50
CA ALA A 96 -8.65 7.29 -0.89
C ALA A 96 -8.03 8.48 -1.63
N LYS A 97 -8.80 9.16 -2.49
CA LYS A 97 -8.38 10.42 -3.11
C LYS A 97 -8.20 11.54 -2.08
N GLY A 98 -9.09 11.66 -1.10
CA GLY A 98 -8.97 12.64 -0.01
C GLY A 98 -7.70 12.44 0.81
N VAL A 99 -7.33 11.18 1.11
CA VAL A 99 -6.06 10.84 1.76
C VAL A 99 -4.87 11.26 0.89
N LEU A 100 -4.91 10.96 -0.41
CA LEU A 100 -3.87 11.39 -1.35
C LEU A 100 -3.72 12.93 -1.38
N ASP A 101 -4.83 13.66 -1.44
CA ASP A 101 -4.87 15.13 -1.45
C ASP A 101 -4.28 15.71 -0.17
N ALA A 102 -4.64 15.16 1.00
CA ALA A 102 -4.14 15.60 2.29
C ALA A 102 -2.62 15.37 2.41
N VAL A 103 -2.13 14.20 2.02
CA VAL A 103 -0.71 13.86 2.10
C VAL A 103 0.11 14.72 1.14
N ASP A 104 -0.35 14.92 -0.09
CA ASP A 104 0.37 15.70 -1.08
C ASP A 104 0.54 17.17 -0.66
N ALA A 105 -0.47 17.73 0.00
CA ALA A 105 -0.48 19.11 0.48
C ALA A 105 0.31 19.31 1.79
N ASN A 106 0.15 18.38 2.75
CA ASN A 106 0.54 18.62 4.15
C ASN A 106 1.58 17.63 4.68
N GLY A 107 2.04 16.67 3.87
CA GLY A 107 2.99 15.63 4.30
C GLY A 107 2.32 14.34 4.79
N ILE A 108 3.13 13.30 5.01
CA ILE A 108 2.65 11.92 5.28
C ILE A 108 1.74 11.81 6.52
N ASP A 109 1.99 12.62 7.55
CA ASP A 109 1.22 12.60 8.80
C ASP A 109 -0.23 13.06 8.62
N ALA A 110 -0.53 13.78 7.54
CA ALA A 110 -1.88 14.25 7.23
C ALA A 110 -2.88 13.11 6.97
N ALA A 111 -2.40 11.91 6.63
CA ALA A 111 -3.25 10.73 6.51
C ALA A 111 -3.96 10.40 7.84
N GLY A 112 -3.30 10.61 8.98
CA GLY A 112 -3.88 10.37 10.31
C GLY A 112 -5.01 11.35 10.67
N GLY A 113 -5.04 12.53 10.04
CA GLY A 113 -6.08 13.53 10.23
C GLY A 113 -7.43 13.17 9.61
N LEU A 114 -7.53 12.03 8.91
CA LEU A 114 -8.75 11.55 8.25
C LEU A 114 -9.37 10.33 8.95
N ASP A 115 -8.96 10.02 10.19
CA ASP A 115 -9.43 8.83 10.90
C ASP A 115 -10.93 8.86 11.20
N GLU A 116 -11.50 10.02 11.52
CA GLU A 116 -12.95 10.13 11.73
C GLU A 116 -13.74 9.77 10.46
N GLN A 117 -13.31 10.29 9.30
CA GLN A 117 -13.90 9.98 8.00
C GLN A 117 -13.73 8.49 7.66
N ARG A 118 -12.58 7.90 8.00
CA ARG A 118 -12.32 6.47 7.83
C ARG A 118 -13.29 5.62 8.64
N VAL A 119 -13.49 5.95 9.92
CA VAL A 119 -14.37 5.22 10.83
C VAL A 119 -15.83 5.33 10.39
N GLU A 120 -16.26 6.51 9.96
CA GLU A 120 -17.61 6.73 9.41
C GLU A 120 -17.83 5.88 8.16
N LEU A 121 -16.88 5.91 7.22
CA LEU A 121 -16.94 5.13 5.99
C LEU A 121 -16.95 3.62 6.26
N ALA A 122 -16.12 3.14 7.18
CA ALA A 122 -16.08 1.72 7.59
C ALA A 122 -17.43 1.26 8.20
N GLY A 123 -18.04 2.10 9.04
CA GLY A 123 -19.36 1.85 9.60
C GLY A 123 -20.44 1.78 8.51
N LYS A 124 -20.36 2.65 7.52
CA LYS A 124 -21.29 2.73 6.39
C LYS A 124 -21.15 1.58 5.40
N LEU A 125 -19.93 1.26 4.97
CA LEU A 125 -19.66 0.23 3.97
C LEU A 125 -19.65 -1.19 4.56
N GLY A 126 -19.54 -1.31 5.88
CA GLY A 126 -19.64 -2.61 6.52
C GLY A 126 -18.33 -3.41 6.54
N GLU A 127 -17.19 -2.78 6.25
CA GLU A 127 -15.86 -3.42 6.15
C GLU A 127 -14.81 -2.64 6.93
N ASN A 128 -13.72 -3.32 7.28
CA ASN A 128 -12.50 -2.66 7.71
C ASN A 128 -11.92 -1.83 6.55
N ILE A 129 -11.51 -0.60 6.87
CA ILE A 129 -10.84 0.30 5.93
C ILE A 129 -9.59 0.83 6.62
N VAL A 130 -8.45 0.68 5.96
CA VAL A 130 -7.14 0.99 6.56
C VAL A 130 -6.32 1.81 5.56
N VAL A 131 -5.68 2.88 6.03
CA VAL A 131 -4.59 3.49 5.27
C VAL A 131 -3.34 2.63 5.49
N VAL A 132 -3.01 1.80 4.50
CA VAL A 132 -1.90 0.84 4.57
C VAL A 132 -0.55 1.55 4.56
N GLY A 133 -0.45 2.67 3.84
CA GLY A 133 0.75 3.48 3.84
C GLY A 133 0.62 4.74 2.99
N ALA A 134 1.52 5.67 3.24
CA ALA A 134 1.66 6.91 2.49
C ALA A 134 3.14 7.22 2.30
N ALA A 135 3.51 7.74 1.14
CA ALA A 135 4.86 8.21 0.85
C ALA A 135 4.79 9.52 0.07
N ARG A 136 5.72 10.42 0.35
CA ARG A 136 5.88 11.68 -0.36
C ARG A 136 7.37 11.96 -0.53
N PHE A 137 7.80 12.10 -1.77
CA PHE A 137 9.18 12.43 -2.11
C PHE A 137 9.26 13.80 -2.75
N GLU A 138 10.31 14.53 -2.40
CA GLU A 138 10.76 15.73 -3.07
C GLU A 138 12.14 15.46 -3.66
N ALA A 139 12.29 15.71 -4.96
CA ALA A 139 13.53 15.49 -5.71
C ALA A 139 14.73 16.21 -5.09
N VAL A 140 15.74 15.45 -4.65
CA VAL A 140 17.03 15.98 -4.22
C VAL A 140 18.11 15.74 -5.27
N ASN A 141 19.25 16.44 -5.14
CA ASN A 141 20.46 16.19 -5.93
C ASN A 141 20.26 16.21 -7.45
N GLY A 142 19.34 17.06 -7.94
CA GLY A 142 19.02 17.16 -9.37
C GLY A 142 18.22 15.98 -9.92
N GLY A 143 17.76 15.06 -9.08
CA GLY A 143 16.95 13.91 -9.48
C GLY A 143 15.53 14.25 -9.89
N LEU A 144 14.76 13.22 -10.18
CA LEU A 144 13.33 13.25 -10.45
C LEU A 144 12.60 12.21 -9.61
N VAL A 145 11.31 12.41 -9.43
CA VAL A 145 10.40 11.45 -8.80
C VAL A 145 9.59 10.77 -9.90
N ALA A 146 9.57 9.45 -9.88
CA ALA A 146 8.76 8.63 -10.77
C ALA A 146 7.81 7.75 -9.95
N ALA A 147 6.69 7.36 -10.55
CA ALA A 147 5.73 6.47 -9.92
C ALA A 147 5.16 5.49 -10.94
N TYR A 148 4.76 4.32 -10.45
CA TYR A 148 4.01 3.33 -11.21
C TYR A 148 3.00 2.66 -10.29
N VAL A 149 1.75 2.59 -10.73
CA VAL A 149 0.72 1.75 -10.13
C VAL A 149 0.31 0.71 -11.16
N HIS A 150 0.30 -0.56 -10.78
CA HIS A 150 0.08 -1.66 -11.70
C HIS A 150 -1.41 -1.78 -12.09
N PRO A 151 -1.77 -1.51 -13.36
CA PRO A 151 -3.15 -1.60 -13.83
C PRO A 151 -3.53 -3.06 -14.15
N PRO A 152 -4.84 -3.37 -14.27
CA PRO A 152 -5.99 -2.46 -14.09
C PRO A 152 -6.48 -2.39 -12.63
N ALA A 153 -6.05 -3.33 -11.78
CA ALA A 153 -6.57 -3.45 -10.41
C ALA A 153 -6.11 -2.31 -9.49
N ASN A 154 -4.94 -1.72 -9.77
CA ASN A 154 -4.32 -0.64 -9.00
C ASN A 154 -4.10 -1.00 -7.52
N LYS A 155 -3.72 -2.25 -7.23
CA LYS A 155 -3.46 -2.73 -5.86
C LYS A 155 -2.00 -2.65 -5.42
N LEU A 156 -1.14 -2.25 -6.33
CA LEU A 156 0.30 -2.29 -6.16
C LEU A 156 0.89 -1.03 -6.76
N GLY A 157 1.74 -0.33 -6.01
CA GLY A 157 2.40 0.86 -6.50
C GLY A 157 3.81 1.03 -5.96
N VAL A 158 4.61 1.75 -6.75
CA VAL A 158 5.96 2.18 -6.41
C VAL A 158 6.08 3.68 -6.65
N LEU A 159 6.61 4.38 -5.66
CA LEU A 159 7.13 5.73 -5.77
C LEU A 159 8.66 5.63 -5.66
N LEU A 160 9.42 6.25 -6.55
CA LEU A 160 10.88 6.26 -6.44
C LEU A 160 11.48 7.60 -6.82
N GLN A 161 12.65 7.87 -6.27
CA GLN A 161 13.51 8.98 -6.65
C GLN A 161 14.74 8.45 -7.36
N VAL A 162 15.04 9.03 -8.52
CA VAL A 162 16.16 8.64 -9.39
C VAL A 162 16.97 9.87 -9.75
N ARG A 163 18.29 9.73 -9.78
CA ARG A 163 19.21 10.70 -10.36
C ARG A 163 19.72 10.17 -11.69
N GLY A 164 19.76 11.02 -12.72
CA GLY A 164 20.16 10.60 -14.07
C GLY A 164 19.10 9.75 -14.78
N GLY A 165 19.45 9.21 -15.95
CA GLY A 165 18.49 8.55 -16.84
C GLY A 165 17.39 9.47 -17.37
N ASP A 166 16.42 8.89 -18.09
CA ASP A 166 15.22 9.58 -18.55
C ASP A 166 13.96 9.09 -17.82
N ALA A 167 12.84 9.78 -18.06
CA ALA A 167 11.57 9.46 -17.44
C ALA A 167 11.03 8.06 -17.82
N GLU A 168 11.37 7.57 -19.02
CA GLU A 168 10.95 6.24 -19.46
C GLU A 168 11.68 5.15 -18.67
N PHE A 169 13.00 5.31 -18.50
CA PHE A 169 13.81 4.40 -17.69
C PHE A 169 13.35 4.40 -16.23
N ALA A 170 13.12 5.58 -15.63
CA ALA A 170 12.63 5.67 -14.26
C ALA A 170 11.27 4.97 -14.09
N ARG A 171 10.38 5.07 -15.08
CA ARG A 171 9.11 4.32 -15.10
C ARG A 171 9.33 2.80 -15.22
N LYS A 172 10.22 2.34 -16.10
CA LYS A 172 10.57 0.91 -16.22
C LYS A 172 11.14 0.35 -14.91
N LEU A 173 11.89 1.17 -14.17
CA LEU A 173 12.43 0.83 -12.87
C LEU A 173 11.35 0.73 -11.79
N ALA A 174 10.39 1.65 -11.79
CA ALA A 174 9.20 1.54 -10.96
C ALA A 174 8.42 0.23 -11.22
N MET A 175 8.29 -0.15 -12.50
CA MET A 175 7.64 -1.41 -12.90
C MET A 175 8.42 -2.61 -12.37
N HIS A 176 9.75 -2.61 -12.49
CA HIS A 176 10.59 -3.66 -11.95
C HIS A 176 10.40 -3.81 -10.44
N ILE A 177 10.55 -2.73 -9.67
CA ILE A 177 10.42 -2.74 -8.20
C ILE A 177 9.03 -3.24 -7.80
N SER A 178 7.98 -2.89 -8.55
CA SER A 178 6.62 -3.33 -8.25
C SER A 178 6.53 -4.86 -8.24
N TRP A 179 7.11 -5.51 -9.25
CA TRP A 179 7.10 -6.96 -9.42
C TRP A 179 8.11 -7.68 -8.52
N SER A 180 9.37 -7.24 -8.53
CA SER A 180 10.48 -7.95 -7.90
C SER A 180 10.57 -7.74 -6.39
N ASN A 181 9.87 -6.75 -5.83
CA ASN A 181 9.80 -6.46 -4.39
C ASN A 181 11.15 -6.50 -3.64
N PRO A 182 12.18 -5.79 -4.12
CA PRO A 182 13.45 -5.69 -3.40
C PRO A 182 13.24 -5.08 -2.00
N GLN A 183 14.04 -5.52 -1.05
CA GLN A 183 14.08 -4.99 0.31
C GLN A 183 15.12 -3.88 0.47
N TRP A 184 16.19 -3.93 -0.35
CA TRP A 184 17.33 -3.02 -0.28
C TRP A 184 17.72 -2.52 -1.67
N ILE A 185 18.36 -1.36 -1.75
CA ILE A 185 18.89 -0.85 -3.02
C ILE A 185 20.18 -1.60 -3.33
N ALA A 186 21.19 -1.49 -2.46
CA ALA A 186 22.51 -2.09 -2.58
C ALA A 186 22.75 -3.15 -1.48
N ARG A 187 23.85 -3.91 -1.61
CA ARG A 187 24.18 -4.97 -0.63
C ARG A 187 24.52 -4.39 0.74
N GLU A 188 25.12 -3.21 0.75
CA GLU A 188 25.56 -2.49 1.94
C GLU A 188 24.39 -2.01 2.80
N ASP A 189 23.19 -1.88 2.21
CA ASP A 189 21.97 -1.52 2.92
C ASP A 189 21.37 -2.70 3.70
N ALA A 190 21.79 -3.94 3.40
CA ALA A 190 21.32 -5.13 4.08
C ALA A 190 21.97 -5.27 5.47
N PRO A 191 21.19 -5.37 6.57
CA PRO A 191 21.72 -5.53 7.91
C PRO A 191 22.65 -6.75 8.03
N ALA A 192 23.84 -6.54 8.60
CA ALA A 192 24.89 -7.56 8.66
C ALA A 192 24.47 -8.80 9.47
N ASP A 193 23.61 -8.63 10.48
CA ASP A 193 23.03 -9.71 11.27
C ASP A 193 22.06 -10.57 10.45
N ILE A 194 21.21 -9.96 9.61
CA ILE A 194 20.35 -10.70 8.68
C ILE A 194 21.18 -11.49 7.67
N VAL A 195 22.20 -10.87 7.09
CA VAL A 195 23.10 -11.54 6.13
C VAL A 195 23.85 -12.71 6.78
N ALA A 196 24.32 -12.54 8.02
CA ALA A 196 24.99 -13.59 8.78
C ALA A 196 24.05 -14.75 9.10
N ALA A 197 22.82 -14.44 9.54
CA ALA A 197 21.80 -15.45 9.81
C ALA A 197 21.45 -16.26 8.56
N GLU A 198 21.26 -15.61 7.41
CA GLU A 198 20.96 -16.31 6.15
C GLU A 198 22.13 -17.18 5.68
N ARG A 199 23.37 -16.69 5.85
CA ARG A 199 24.58 -17.49 5.58
C ARG A 199 24.62 -18.76 6.43
N GLU A 200 24.30 -18.67 7.72
CA GLU A 200 24.25 -19.82 8.62
C GLU A 200 23.16 -20.81 8.21
N ILE A 201 21.98 -20.32 7.83
CA ILE A 201 20.88 -21.14 7.30
C ILE A 201 21.35 -21.94 6.07
N TYR A 202 21.99 -21.29 5.09
CA TYR A 202 22.52 -21.99 3.93
C TYR A 202 23.65 -22.96 4.28
N ALA A 203 24.56 -22.58 5.18
CA ALA A 203 25.65 -23.45 5.61
C ALA A 203 25.13 -24.75 6.23
N ASN A 204 24.04 -24.68 6.99
CA ASN A 204 23.42 -25.83 7.65
C ASN A 204 22.42 -26.60 6.78
N SER A 205 22.16 -26.15 5.54
CA SER A 205 21.25 -26.85 4.63
C SER A 205 21.81 -28.21 4.17
N ASP A 206 20.93 -29.19 3.96
CA ASP A 206 21.30 -30.52 3.45
C ASP A 206 22.05 -30.45 2.10
N GLU A 207 21.68 -29.47 1.25
CA GLU A 207 22.32 -29.21 -0.04
C GLU A 207 23.81 -28.91 0.12
N VAL A 208 24.19 -28.19 1.18
CA VAL A 208 25.59 -27.84 1.49
C VAL A 208 26.25 -28.95 2.31
N GLN A 209 25.58 -29.48 3.33
CA GLN A 209 26.14 -30.52 4.21
C GLN A 209 26.45 -31.83 3.48
N SER A 210 25.72 -32.16 2.41
CA SER A 210 26.00 -33.31 1.56
C SER A 210 27.24 -33.15 0.66
N LYS A 211 27.90 -31.99 0.65
CA LYS A 211 29.06 -31.69 -0.20
C LYS A 211 30.37 -31.75 0.59
N PRO A 212 31.52 -31.98 -0.09
CA PRO A 212 32.83 -31.95 0.55
C PRO A 212 33.09 -30.63 1.27
N GLU A 213 33.65 -30.69 2.48
CA GLU A 213 33.89 -29.53 3.36
C GLU A 213 34.55 -28.35 2.64
N GLN A 214 35.59 -28.62 1.83
CA GLN A 214 36.33 -27.63 1.05
C GLN A 214 35.49 -26.87 0.00
N ALA A 215 34.34 -27.42 -0.41
CA ALA A 215 33.44 -26.79 -1.38
C ALA A 215 32.28 -26.04 -0.71
N ARG A 216 31.99 -26.31 0.58
CA ARG A 216 30.79 -25.80 1.27
C ARG A 216 30.74 -24.28 1.29
N GLU A 217 31.84 -23.62 1.65
CA GLU A 217 31.91 -22.15 1.74
C GLU A 217 31.56 -21.50 0.39
N LYS A 218 32.17 -21.96 -0.71
CA LYS A 218 31.87 -21.46 -2.06
C LYS A 218 30.42 -21.69 -2.49
N ILE A 219 29.82 -22.80 -2.07
CA ILE A 219 28.41 -23.10 -2.36
C ILE A 219 27.51 -22.15 -1.57
N VAL A 220 27.80 -21.93 -0.29
CA VAL A 220 27.08 -20.97 0.56
C VAL A 220 27.18 -19.57 -0.03
N ASP A 221 28.37 -19.14 -0.46
CA ASP A 221 28.55 -17.84 -1.13
C ASP A 221 27.72 -17.74 -2.42
N GLY A 222 27.69 -18.80 -3.23
CA GLY A 222 26.87 -18.87 -4.43
C GLY A 222 25.36 -18.80 -4.13
N MET A 223 24.91 -19.48 -3.08
CA MET A 223 23.52 -19.46 -2.62
C MET A 223 23.15 -18.08 -2.06
N LEU A 224 24.00 -17.48 -1.24
CA LEU A 224 23.81 -16.12 -0.71
C LEU A 224 23.73 -15.09 -1.84
N ASN A 225 24.62 -15.18 -2.83
CA ASN A 225 24.57 -14.30 -4.00
C ASN A 225 23.28 -14.45 -4.81
N LYS A 226 22.85 -15.68 -5.11
CA LYS A 226 21.71 -15.91 -6.01
C LYS A 226 20.35 -15.87 -5.32
N ARG A 227 20.23 -16.53 -4.17
CA ARG A 227 18.94 -16.78 -3.49
C ARG A 227 18.59 -15.68 -2.49
N PHE A 228 19.60 -15.01 -1.93
CA PHE A 228 19.38 -13.90 -1.01
C PHE A 228 19.58 -12.55 -1.69
N PHE A 229 20.80 -12.22 -2.15
CA PHE A 229 21.06 -10.91 -2.74
C PHE A 229 20.33 -10.70 -4.07
N GLY A 230 20.38 -11.67 -4.99
CA GLY A 230 19.66 -11.59 -6.27
C GLY A 230 18.13 -11.52 -6.17
N VAL A 231 17.56 -11.77 -4.98
CA VAL A 231 16.12 -11.66 -4.72
C VAL A 231 15.79 -10.39 -3.93
N ASN A 232 16.61 -10.01 -2.95
CA ASN A 232 16.28 -8.93 -2.01
C ASN A 232 16.98 -7.59 -2.29
N VAL A 233 18.05 -7.57 -3.08
CA VAL A 233 18.82 -6.35 -3.38
C VAL A 233 18.54 -5.91 -4.81
N LEU A 234 17.98 -4.72 -4.98
CA LEU A 234 17.56 -4.18 -6.28
C LEU A 234 18.68 -4.25 -7.31
N LEU A 235 19.89 -3.78 -6.99
CA LEU A 235 21.01 -3.74 -7.95
C LEU A 235 21.46 -5.13 -8.44
N GLU A 236 21.15 -6.18 -7.68
CA GLU A 236 21.52 -7.57 -7.94
C GLU A 236 20.41 -8.35 -8.67
N GLN A 237 19.19 -7.81 -8.70
CA GLN A 237 18.06 -8.45 -9.36
C GLN A 237 18.25 -8.49 -10.88
N GLU A 238 17.81 -9.59 -11.50
CA GLU A 238 17.72 -9.71 -12.96
C GLU A 238 16.74 -8.68 -13.52
N TRP A 239 17.14 -7.93 -14.53
CA TRP A 239 16.33 -6.85 -15.06
C TRP A 239 15.15 -7.38 -15.88
N ILE A 240 13.91 -7.14 -15.42
CA ILE A 240 12.70 -7.70 -16.05
C ILE A 240 12.49 -7.28 -17.52
N HIS A 241 13.14 -6.20 -17.98
CA HIS A 241 13.03 -5.73 -19.37
C HIS A 241 14.17 -6.25 -20.25
N ASP A 242 15.21 -6.86 -19.68
CA ASP A 242 16.32 -7.55 -20.37
C ASP A 242 17.03 -8.48 -19.38
N SER A 243 16.69 -9.78 -19.42
CA SER A 243 17.22 -10.79 -18.50
C SER A 243 18.71 -11.09 -18.67
N SER A 244 19.37 -10.52 -19.69
CA SER A 244 20.83 -10.64 -19.84
C SER A 244 21.62 -9.75 -18.86
N LYS A 245 20.94 -8.85 -18.15
CA LYS A 245 21.55 -7.85 -17.27
C LYS A 245 20.91 -7.83 -15.88
N THR A 246 21.65 -7.33 -14.89
CA THR A 246 21.07 -6.92 -13.60
C THR A 246 20.51 -5.51 -13.68
N VAL A 247 19.69 -5.12 -12.71
CA VAL A 247 19.24 -3.72 -12.56
C VAL A 247 20.44 -2.77 -12.41
N GLY A 248 21.47 -3.16 -11.66
CA GLY A 248 22.67 -2.34 -11.49
C GLY A 248 23.40 -2.07 -12.82
N GLN A 249 23.45 -3.06 -13.71
CA GLN A 249 23.98 -2.88 -15.06
C GLN A 249 23.07 -1.98 -15.91
N ALA A 250 21.75 -2.16 -15.83
CA ALA A 250 20.80 -1.29 -16.53
C ALA A 250 20.87 0.18 -16.08
N LEU A 251 21.07 0.42 -14.77
CA LEU A 251 21.31 1.73 -14.19
C LEU A 251 22.60 2.36 -14.70
N ALA A 252 23.70 1.60 -14.71
CA ALA A 252 24.99 2.06 -15.22
C ALA A 252 24.91 2.44 -16.70
N ASP A 253 24.27 1.61 -17.53
CA ASP A 253 24.05 1.87 -18.96
C ASP A 253 23.23 3.16 -19.20
N ALA A 254 22.26 3.43 -18.32
CA ALA A 254 21.41 4.62 -18.37
C ALA A 254 22.04 5.87 -17.72
N GLY A 255 23.22 5.74 -17.09
CA GLY A 255 23.81 6.81 -16.28
C GLY A 255 22.89 7.26 -15.15
N ALA A 256 22.19 6.31 -14.54
CA ALA A 256 21.14 6.54 -13.55
C ALA A 256 21.46 5.87 -12.20
N GLU A 257 20.83 6.37 -11.15
CA GLU A 257 21.00 5.90 -9.78
C GLU A 257 19.68 6.04 -9.01
N VAL A 258 19.30 4.99 -8.29
CA VAL A 258 18.16 5.04 -7.38
C VAL A 258 18.60 5.63 -6.06
N LEU A 259 17.91 6.69 -5.63
CA LEU A 259 18.19 7.33 -4.35
C LEU A 259 17.30 6.74 -3.25
N GLU A 260 16.03 6.52 -3.55
CA GLU A 260 15.05 6.00 -2.61
C GLU A 260 13.85 5.40 -3.37
N PHE A 261 13.20 4.40 -2.80
CA PHE A 261 11.90 3.94 -3.28
C PHE A 261 10.98 3.51 -2.13
N GLN A 262 9.69 3.64 -2.34
CA GLN A 262 8.67 3.03 -1.51
C GLN A 262 7.74 2.19 -2.40
N ARG A 263 7.49 0.96 -1.96
CA ARG A 263 6.49 0.06 -2.56
C ARG A 263 5.33 -0.13 -1.59
N PHE A 264 4.11 -0.14 -2.11
CA PHE A 264 2.91 -0.49 -1.35
C PHE A 264 2.13 -1.58 -2.08
N SER A 265 1.59 -2.52 -1.32
CA SER A 265 0.64 -3.54 -1.77
C SER A 265 -0.58 -3.52 -0.87
N VAL A 266 -1.77 -3.57 -1.47
CA VAL A 266 -3.04 -3.86 -0.80
C VAL A 266 -3.66 -5.16 -1.31
N ALA A 267 -2.89 -5.93 -2.08
CA ALA A 267 -3.22 -7.32 -2.41
C ALA A 267 -2.66 -8.23 -1.32
N GLY A 268 -3.52 -9.14 -0.82
CA GLY A 268 -3.10 -10.33 -0.07
C GLY A 268 -2.46 -11.39 -0.95
#